data_AF-A0A554ITI7-F1
#
_entry.id   AF-A0A554ITI7-F1
#
_cell.length_a   1.000
_cell.length_b   1.000
_cell.length_c   1.000
_cell.angle_alpha   90.00
_cell.angle_beta   90.00
_cell.angle_gamma   90.00
#
_symmetry.space_group_name_H-M   'P 1'
#
loop_
_entity.id
_entity.type
_entity.pdbx_description
1 polymer ?
#
loop_
_entity_poly.entity_id
_entity_poly.type
_entity_poly.pdbx_seq_one_letter_code
_entity_poly.pdbx_strand_id
1 'polypeptide(L)'
;MERDYINLHLLAFVKQYMVILPPSSMLNPAWCPKSPKCIVALCLRVSFGLSLLFVGIAHYLTISAFRGMVSDGLGAVSLLGSLWAYVMPALMIVGGALLVLDKRRDIEAWASSLALGSIPAGMLLKSVIGGVSLADTMPAAINAFVWIALYILVMKMSCCGSGACDTSRATTM
;
A
#
# COMPACT_ATOMS: atom_id res chain seq x y z
N MET A 1 -16.26 -22.50 -7.42
CA MET A 1 -17.27 -21.91 -6.52
C MET A 1 -16.69 -20.79 -5.65
N GLU A 2 -15.78 -21.03 -4.70
CA GLU A 2 -15.23 -19.95 -3.84
C GLU A 2 -14.32 -18.97 -4.60
N ARG A 3 -13.58 -19.47 -5.60
CA ARG A 3 -12.71 -18.68 -6.49
C ARG A 3 -13.50 -17.74 -7.42
N ASP A 4 -14.74 -18.10 -7.73
CA ASP A 4 -15.62 -17.32 -8.63
C ASP A 4 -16.31 -16.19 -7.87
N TYR A 5 -16.67 -16.43 -6.60
CA TYR A 5 -17.27 -15.42 -5.72
C TYR A 5 -16.29 -14.29 -5.38
N ILE A 6 -15.03 -14.63 -5.04
CA ILE A 6 -14.00 -13.63 -4.76
C ILE A 6 -13.66 -12.82 -6.02
N ASN A 7 -13.57 -13.48 -7.18
CA ASN A 7 -13.36 -12.77 -8.46
C ASN A 7 -14.52 -11.83 -8.79
N LEU A 8 -15.77 -12.24 -8.55
CA LEU A 8 -16.93 -11.40 -8.84
C LEU A 8 -16.99 -10.18 -7.92
N HIS A 9 -16.69 -10.34 -6.63
CA HIS A 9 -16.66 -9.21 -5.69
C HIS A 9 -15.43 -8.32 -5.86
N LEU A 10 -14.27 -8.89 -6.20
CA LEU A 10 -13.06 -8.12 -6.51
C LEU A 10 -13.23 -7.37 -7.84
N LEU A 11 -13.84 -7.98 -8.85
CA LEU A 11 -14.20 -7.30 -10.10
C LEU A 11 -15.28 -6.24 -9.88
N ALA A 12 -16.28 -6.50 -9.03
CA ALA A 12 -17.28 -5.50 -8.67
C ALA A 12 -16.65 -4.32 -7.91
N PHE A 13 -15.73 -4.60 -6.98
CA PHE A 13 -14.95 -3.58 -6.27
C PHE A 13 -14.06 -2.80 -7.24
N VAL A 14 -13.19 -3.47 -8.01
CA VAL A 14 -12.33 -2.83 -9.02
C VAL A 14 -13.15 -2.02 -10.03
N LYS A 15 -14.28 -2.52 -10.50
CA LYS A 15 -15.17 -1.81 -11.44
C LYS A 15 -15.84 -0.61 -10.76
N GLN A 16 -16.25 -0.73 -9.50
CA GLN A 16 -16.85 0.36 -8.74
C GLN A 16 -15.83 1.45 -8.37
N TYR A 17 -14.54 1.12 -8.17
CA TYR A 17 -13.49 2.11 -7.90
C TYR A 17 -12.76 2.61 -9.17
N MET A 18 -12.69 1.84 -10.26
CA MET A 18 -12.21 2.32 -11.58
C MET A 18 -13.22 3.29 -12.23
N VAL A 19 -14.52 3.09 -12.03
CA VAL A 19 -15.57 3.98 -12.58
C VAL A 19 -15.69 5.29 -11.78
N ILE A 20 -15.07 5.41 -10.60
CA ILE A 20 -14.96 6.66 -9.83
C ILE A 20 -13.73 7.50 -10.26
N LEU A 21 -13.07 7.16 -11.36
CA LEU A 21 -12.19 8.08 -12.08
C LEU A 21 -12.99 8.74 -13.21
N PRO A 22 -13.50 9.97 -13.04
CA PRO A 22 -13.72 10.81 -14.20
C PRO A 22 -12.33 11.01 -14.83
N PRO A 23 -12.08 10.57 -16.07
CA PRO A 23 -10.83 10.88 -16.78
C PRO A 23 -10.60 12.40 -16.90
N SER A 24 -11.63 13.21 -16.66
CA SER A 24 -11.60 14.67 -16.70
C SER A 24 -10.94 15.36 -15.49
N SER A 25 -10.68 14.65 -14.37
CA SER A 25 -10.08 15.30 -13.17
C SER A 25 -8.55 15.32 -13.19
N MET A 26 -7.93 14.40 -13.94
CA MET A 26 -6.47 14.29 -14.03
C MET A 26 -5.88 15.02 -15.24
N LEU A 27 -6.73 15.51 -16.16
CA LEU A 27 -6.34 16.15 -17.41
C LEU A 27 -6.65 17.65 -17.45
N ASN A 28 -6.90 18.29 -16.29
CA ASN A 28 -6.95 19.74 -16.24
C ASN A 28 -5.52 20.29 -16.05
N PRO A 29 -4.94 20.99 -17.05
CA PRO A 29 -3.57 21.50 -16.97
C PRO A 29 -3.35 22.51 -15.82
N ALA A 30 -4.44 23.03 -15.22
CA ALA A 30 -4.38 23.84 -14.01
C ALA A 30 -3.92 23.06 -12.75
N TRP A 31 -4.04 21.73 -12.74
CA TRP A 31 -3.69 20.88 -11.58
C TRP A 31 -2.32 20.21 -11.71
N CYS A 32 -1.62 20.42 -12.82
CA CYS A 32 -0.26 19.91 -13.00
C CYS A 32 0.70 20.69 -12.09
N PRO A 33 1.43 20.02 -11.18
CA PRO A 33 2.40 20.69 -10.33
C PRO A 33 3.48 21.35 -11.19
N LYS A 34 3.67 22.66 -10.98
CA LYS A 34 4.64 23.46 -11.75
C LYS A 34 6.05 23.46 -11.13
N SER A 35 6.20 22.98 -9.90
CA SER A 35 7.51 22.87 -9.25
C SER A 35 8.09 21.46 -9.44
N PRO A 36 9.40 21.33 -9.72
CA PRO A 36 10.05 20.02 -9.86
C PRO A 36 9.85 19.11 -8.65
N LYS A 37 9.86 19.68 -7.44
CA LYS A 37 9.63 18.94 -6.19
C LYS A 37 8.23 18.34 -6.14
N CYS A 38 7.20 19.12 -6.50
CA CYS A 38 5.83 18.65 -6.52
C CYS A 38 5.60 17.56 -7.60
N ILE A 39 6.24 17.70 -8.77
CA ILE A 39 6.16 16.67 -9.83
C ILE A 39 6.73 15.35 -9.32
N VAL A 40 7.95 15.38 -8.77
CA VAL A 40 8.61 14.18 -8.23
C VAL A 40 7.80 13.57 -7.09
N ALA A 41 7.27 14.39 -6.18
CA ALA A 41 6.44 13.93 -5.08
C ALA A 41 5.14 13.25 -5.55
N LEU A 42 4.46 13.84 -6.53
CA LEU A 42 3.25 13.27 -7.11
C LEU A 42 3.53 11.94 -7.80
N CYS A 43 4.57 11.88 -8.64
CA CYS A 43 4.98 10.65 -9.31
C CYS A 43 5.32 9.55 -8.29
N LEU A 44 6.15 9.86 -7.29
CA LEU A 44 6.53 8.89 -6.27
C LEU A 44 5.33 8.39 -5.46
N ARG A 45 4.41 9.28 -5.08
CA ARG A 45 3.19 8.91 -4.37
C ARG A 45 2.32 7.99 -5.20
N VAL A 46 2.06 8.33 -6.46
CA VAL A 46 1.22 7.53 -7.35
C VAL A 46 1.88 6.19 -7.66
N SER A 47 3.16 6.17 -8.00
CA SER A 47 3.90 4.94 -8.26
C SER A 47 3.95 4.03 -7.04
N PHE A 48 4.23 4.57 -5.85
CA PHE A 48 4.26 3.78 -4.62
C PHE A 48 2.88 3.26 -4.22
N GLY A 49 1.84 4.10 -4.29
CA GLY A 49 0.48 3.69 -3.98
C GLY A 49 -0.06 2.62 -4.94
N LEU A 50 0.20 2.76 -6.25
CA LEU A 50 -0.11 1.71 -7.22
C LEU A 50 0.68 0.42 -6.96
N SER A 51 1.95 0.53 -6.55
CA SER A 51 2.76 -0.64 -6.20
C SER A 51 2.15 -1.40 -5.02
N LEU A 52 1.76 -0.71 -3.94
CA LEU A 52 1.07 -1.32 -2.80
C LEU A 52 -0.23 -2.01 -3.23
N LEU A 53 -1.02 -1.32 -4.04
CA LEU A 53 -2.28 -1.84 -4.55
C LEU A 53 -2.05 -3.14 -5.35
N PHE A 54 -1.11 -3.16 -6.28
CA PHE A 54 -0.83 -4.33 -7.09
C PHE A 54 -0.23 -5.48 -6.28
N VAL A 55 0.62 -5.20 -5.29
CA VAL A 55 1.13 -6.22 -4.37
C VAL A 55 -0.03 -6.87 -3.58
N GLY A 56 -0.95 -6.07 -3.06
CA GLY A 56 -2.13 -6.59 -2.37
C GLY A 56 -3.03 -7.43 -3.29
N ILE A 57 -3.27 -6.98 -4.52
CA ILE A 57 -4.02 -7.78 -5.51
C ILE A 57 -3.29 -9.09 -5.82
N ALA A 58 -1.97 -9.07 -6.03
CA ALA A 58 -1.18 -10.27 -6.31
C ALA A 58 -1.26 -11.29 -5.17
N HIS A 59 -1.23 -10.83 -3.92
CA HIS A 59 -1.42 -11.70 -2.76
C HIS A 59 -2.83 -12.32 -2.72
N TYR A 60 -3.88 -11.60 -3.11
CA TYR A 60 -5.22 -12.20 -3.23
C TYR A 60 -5.36 -13.19 -4.39
N LEU A 61 -4.76 -12.89 -5.55
CA LEU A 61 -4.76 -13.82 -6.68
C LEU A 61 -4.05 -15.14 -6.34
N THR A 62 -3.10 -15.10 -5.42
CA THR A 62 -2.34 -16.26 -4.94
C THR A 62 -2.64 -16.61 -3.48
N ILE A 63 -3.85 -16.30 -2.99
CA ILE A 63 -4.19 -16.34 -1.56
C ILE A 63 -3.89 -17.68 -0.88
N SER A 64 -4.08 -18.81 -1.57
CA SER A 64 -3.78 -20.13 -1.02
C SER A 64 -2.28 -20.29 -0.71
N ALA A 65 -1.41 -19.87 -1.64
CA ALA A 65 0.04 -19.92 -1.46
C ALA A 65 0.51 -18.88 -0.44
N PHE A 66 -0.04 -17.66 -0.51
CA PHE A 66 0.30 -16.59 0.42
C PHE A 66 -0.11 -16.94 1.86
N ARG A 67 -1.32 -17.46 2.07
CA ARG A 67 -1.77 -17.93 3.37
C ARG A 67 -0.87 -19.03 3.92
N GLY A 68 -0.53 -20.02 3.10
CA GLY A 68 0.42 -21.07 3.47
C GLY A 68 1.73 -20.45 3.95
N MET A 69 2.32 -19.58 3.13
CA MET A 69 3.57 -18.87 3.46
C MET A 69 3.47 -18.05 4.75
N VAL A 70 2.39 -17.30 4.98
CA VAL A 70 2.25 -16.46 6.20
C VAL A 70 2.08 -17.33 7.44
N SER A 71 1.28 -18.39 7.35
CA SER A 71 0.98 -19.29 8.48
C SER A 71 2.11 -20.27 8.81
N ASP A 72 2.99 -20.55 7.86
CA ASP A 72 4.09 -21.49 8.03
C ASP A 72 5.14 -20.97 9.02
N GLY A 73 5.68 -21.88 9.83
CA GLY A 73 6.66 -21.51 10.87
C GLY A 73 6.08 -20.65 12.00
N LEU A 74 4.77 -20.65 12.24
CA LEU A 74 4.14 -19.95 13.37
C LEU A 74 3.64 -20.89 14.48
N GLY A 75 3.68 -22.21 14.28
CA GLY A 75 3.24 -23.19 15.27
C GLY A 75 1.79 -22.94 15.73
N ALA A 76 1.61 -22.78 17.05
CA ALA A 76 0.29 -22.59 17.68
C ALA A 76 -0.45 -21.30 17.23
N VAL A 77 0.26 -20.28 16.72
CA VAL A 77 -0.36 -19.02 16.24
C VAL A 77 -0.59 -18.99 14.72
N SER A 78 -0.46 -20.13 14.04
CA SER A 78 -0.71 -20.27 12.60
C SER A 78 -2.13 -19.84 12.15
N LEU A 79 -3.14 -19.97 13.01
CA LEU A 79 -4.50 -19.46 12.75
C LEU A 79 -4.51 -17.94 12.62
N LEU A 80 -3.78 -17.24 13.49
CA LEU A 80 -3.67 -15.78 13.43
C LEU A 80 -2.96 -15.36 12.14
N GLY A 81 -1.89 -16.06 11.76
CA GLY A 81 -1.23 -15.86 10.47
C GLY A 81 -2.17 -16.09 9.28
N SER A 82 -3.03 -17.12 9.35
CA SER A 82 -4.03 -17.40 8.32
C SER A 82 -5.07 -16.28 8.17
N LEU A 83 -5.58 -15.73 9.28
CA LEU A 83 -6.51 -14.61 9.24
C LEU A 83 -5.82 -13.35 8.72
N TRP A 84 -4.59 -13.10 9.18
CA TRP A 84 -3.82 -11.94 8.76
C TRP A 84 -3.48 -11.99 7.26
N ALA A 85 -3.32 -13.17 6.67
CA ALA A 85 -3.11 -13.34 5.23
C ALA A 85 -4.27 -12.79 4.37
N TYR A 86 -5.48 -12.67 4.93
CA TYR A 86 -6.59 -11.99 4.26
C TYR A 86 -6.61 -10.49 4.56
N VAL A 87 -6.22 -10.08 5.77
CA VAL A 87 -6.28 -8.68 6.21
C VAL A 87 -5.18 -7.84 5.58
N MET A 88 -3.92 -8.32 5.60
CA MET A 88 -2.77 -7.57 5.09
C MET A 88 -2.95 -7.15 3.62
N PRO A 89 -3.35 -8.03 2.68
CA PRO A 89 -3.58 -7.63 1.29
C PRO A 89 -4.69 -6.61 1.12
N ALA A 90 -5.78 -6.70 1.90
CA ALA A 90 -6.84 -5.67 1.91
C ALA A 90 -6.29 -4.31 2.35
N LEU A 91 -5.49 -4.28 3.43
CA LEU A 91 -4.87 -3.05 3.91
C LEU A 91 -3.91 -2.45 2.88
N MET A 92 -3.15 -3.27 2.15
CA MET A 92 -2.29 -2.81 1.04
C MET A 92 -3.10 -2.21 -0.11
N ILE A 93 -4.23 -2.83 -0.48
CA ILE A 93 -5.12 -2.31 -1.53
C ILE A 93 -5.75 -0.98 -1.11
N VAL A 94 -6.33 -0.93 0.10
CA VAL A 94 -6.99 0.28 0.60
C VAL A 94 -5.98 1.41 0.81
N GLY A 95 -4.85 1.13 1.47
CA GLY A 95 -3.77 2.09 1.68
C GLY A 95 -3.21 2.59 0.35
N GLY A 96 -2.86 1.69 -0.57
CA GLY A 96 -2.37 2.04 -1.90
C GLY A 96 -3.35 2.89 -2.71
N ALA A 97 -4.64 2.51 -2.74
CA ALA A 97 -5.68 3.26 -3.45
C ALA A 97 -5.89 4.66 -2.86
N LEU A 98 -6.03 4.78 -1.53
CA LEU A 98 -6.21 6.06 -0.87
C LEU A 98 -4.96 6.96 -1.03
N LEU A 99 -3.77 6.35 -1.02
CA LEU A 99 -2.52 7.05 -1.24
C LEU A 99 -2.42 7.62 -2.64
N VAL A 100 -2.95 6.95 -3.67
CA VAL A 100 -3.04 7.48 -5.05
C VAL A 100 -4.09 8.58 -5.15
N LEU A 101 -5.26 8.38 -4.53
CA LEU A 101 -6.40 9.29 -4.64
C LEU A 101 -6.23 10.58 -3.83
N ASP A 102 -5.24 10.66 -2.94
CA ASP A 102 -5.03 11.79 -2.02
C ASP A 102 -6.23 12.05 -1.10
N LYS A 103 -6.95 10.98 -0.74
CA LYS A 103 -8.16 11.08 0.09
C LYS A 103 -7.94 10.37 1.39
N ARG A 104 -8.51 10.92 2.47
CA ARG A 104 -8.53 10.27 3.80
C ARG A 104 -7.14 9.81 4.24
N ARG A 105 -6.20 10.76 4.31
CA ARG A 105 -4.79 10.54 4.71
C ARG A 105 -4.66 9.88 6.09
N ASP A 106 -5.64 10.07 6.96
CA ASP A 106 -5.78 9.38 8.24
C ASP A 106 -5.93 7.86 8.07
N ILE A 107 -6.91 7.42 7.26
CA ILE A 107 -7.17 6.00 7.02
C ILE A 107 -6.03 5.38 6.20
N GLU A 108 -5.55 6.09 5.19
CA GLU A 108 -4.41 5.67 4.38
C GLU A 108 -3.19 5.38 5.25
N ALA A 109 -2.84 6.29 6.14
CA ALA A 109 -1.70 6.13 7.04
C ALA A 109 -1.83 4.90 7.93
N TRP A 110 -3.00 4.67 8.51
CA TRP A 110 -3.26 3.46 9.29
C TRP A 110 -3.14 2.19 8.45
N ALA A 111 -3.79 2.17 7.28
CA ALA A 111 -3.82 0.98 6.42
C ALA A 111 -2.41 0.62 5.89
N SER A 112 -1.72 1.59 5.29
CA SER A 112 -0.37 1.41 4.74
C SER A 112 0.65 1.05 5.83
N SER A 113 0.61 1.73 6.98
CA SER A 113 1.56 1.47 8.07
C SER A 113 1.33 0.13 8.75
N LEU A 114 0.07 -0.26 9.00
CA LEU A 114 -0.23 -1.58 9.58
C LEU A 114 0.15 -2.70 8.62
N ALA A 115 -0.16 -2.55 7.32
CA ALA A 115 0.24 -3.52 6.32
C ALA A 115 1.76 -3.71 6.28
N LEU A 116 2.50 -2.61 6.05
CA LEU A 116 3.96 -2.65 5.89
C LEU A 116 4.68 -3.03 7.19
N GLY A 117 4.28 -2.45 8.32
CA GLY A 117 4.88 -2.69 9.62
C GLY A 117 4.66 -4.11 10.15
N SER A 118 3.56 -4.76 9.75
CA SER A 118 3.29 -6.15 10.14
C SER A 118 4.21 -7.16 9.45
N ILE A 119 4.82 -6.83 8.31
CA ILE A 119 5.72 -7.74 7.58
C ILE A 119 6.99 -8.05 8.40
N PRO A 120 7.83 -7.07 8.80
CA PRO A 120 9.03 -7.38 9.56
C PRO A 120 8.69 -7.98 10.93
N ALA A 121 7.62 -7.50 11.59
CA ALA A 121 7.15 -8.07 12.85
C ALA A 121 6.79 -9.56 12.70
N GLY A 122 5.98 -9.91 11.68
CA GLY A 122 5.56 -11.28 11.41
C GLY A 122 6.72 -12.18 11.00
N MET A 123 7.63 -11.70 10.14
CA MET A 123 8.81 -12.48 9.71
C MET A 123 9.74 -12.79 10.89
N LEU A 124 10.02 -11.82 11.75
CA LEU A 124 10.86 -12.03 12.93
C LEU A 124 10.16 -12.88 13.99
N LEU A 125 8.82 -12.78 14.11
CA LEU A 125 8.03 -13.61 15.03
C LEU A 125 8.18 -15.11 14.70
N LYS A 126 8.28 -15.48 13.42
CA LYS A 126 8.53 -16.87 13.00
C LYS A 126 9.84 -17.41 13.55
N SER A 127 10.88 -16.58 13.62
CA SER A 127 12.16 -16.99 14.21
C SER A 127 12.10 -17.10 15.74
N VAL A 128 11.28 -16.28 16.39
CA VAL A 128 11.13 -16.32 17.86
C VAL A 128 10.28 -17.52 18.31
N ILE A 129 9.16 -17.77 17.64
CA ILE A 129 8.14 -18.74 18.10
C ILE A 129 8.20 -20.05 17.33
N GLY A 130 8.47 -20.01 16.02
CA GLY A 130 8.45 -21.19 15.16
C GLY A 130 9.79 -21.88 14.97
N GLY A 131 10.87 -21.34 15.54
CA GLY A 131 12.21 -21.90 15.38
C GLY A 131 12.78 -21.79 13.95
N VAL A 132 12.18 -20.96 13.10
CA VAL A 132 12.71 -20.70 11.75
C VAL A 132 14.03 -19.92 11.87
N SER A 133 15.05 -20.34 11.13
CA SER A 133 16.35 -19.67 11.14
C SER A 133 16.20 -18.17 10.87
N LEU A 134 16.89 -17.36 11.67
CA LEU A 134 16.91 -15.90 11.47
C LEU A 134 17.49 -15.53 10.08
N ALA A 135 18.39 -16.36 9.54
CA ALA A 135 18.96 -16.15 8.21
C ALA A 135 17.89 -16.23 7.10
N ASP A 136 16.82 -17.00 7.32
CA ASP A 136 15.74 -17.18 6.34
C ASP A 136 14.69 -16.06 6.42
N THR A 137 14.55 -15.42 7.58
CA THR A 137 13.54 -14.38 7.82
C THR A 137 14.09 -12.97 7.64
N MET A 138 15.40 -12.76 7.86
CA MET A 138 16.06 -11.46 7.73
C MET A 138 15.90 -10.81 6.34
N PRO A 139 16.11 -11.51 5.20
CA PRO A 139 16.01 -10.87 3.88
C PRO A 139 14.64 -10.25 3.62
N ALA A 140 13.57 -10.96 3.98
CA ALA A 140 12.20 -10.47 3.84
C ALA A 140 11.90 -9.30 4.79
N ALA A 141 12.38 -9.37 6.04
CA ALA A 141 12.23 -8.29 7.01
C ALA A 141 12.97 -7.01 6.57
N ILE A 142 14.21 -7.13 6.07
CA ILE A 142 15.00 -6.02 5.54
C ILE A 142 14.32 -5.39 4.34
N ASN A 143 13.82 -6.19 3.40
CA ASN A 143 13.07 -5.68 2.26
C ASN A 143 11.84 -4.87 2.71
N ALA A 144 11.11 -5.35 3.73
CA ALA A 144 9.99 -4.60 4.27
C ALA A 144 10.39 -3.27 4.92
N PHE A 145 11.53 -3.21 5.61
CA PHE A 145 12.06 -1.95 6.14
C PHE A 145 12.40 -0.95 5.02
N VAL A 146 12.89 -1.41 3.86
CA VAL A 146 13.10 -0.54 2.70
C VAL A 146 11.78 0.07 2.22
N TRP A 147 10.71 -0.74 2.13
CA TRP A 147 9.37 -0.24 1.79
C TRP A 147 8.83 0.75 2.82
N ILE A 148 9.06 0.52 4.12
CA ILE A 148 8.67 1.45 5.18
C ILE A 148 9.44 2.78 5.04
N ALA A 149 10.74 2.73 4.78
CA ALA A 149 11.56 3.94 4.57
C ALA A 149 11.09 4.74 3.34
N LEU A 150 10.79 4.06 2.23
CA LEU A 150 10.19 4.66 1.05
C LEU A 150 8.83 5.28 1.35
N TYR A 151 7.98 4.60 2.14
CA TYR A 151 6.69 5.12 2.54
C TYR A 151 6.82 6.43 3.34
N ILE A 152 7.71 6.46 4.34
CA ILE A 152 7.99 7.66 5.14
C ILE A 152 8.48 8.81 4.24
N LEU A 153 9.35 8.50 3.27
CA LEU A 153 9.85 9.47 2.30
C LEU A 153 8.71 10.04 1.42
N VAL A 154 7.83 9.18 0.89
CA VAL A 154 6.64 9.57 0.10
C VAL A 154 5.71 10.48 0.92
N MET A 155 5.50 10.16 2.19
CA MET A 155 4.66 10.95 3.09
C MET A 155 5.30 12.32 3.39
N LYS A 156 6.63 12.38 3.57
CA LYS A 156 7.34 13.64 3.81
C LYS A 156 7.43 14.55 2.59
N MET A 157 7.48 13.99 1.39
CA MET A 157 7.59 14.77 0.15
C MET A 157 6.25 15.22 -0.42
N SER A 158 5.11 14.71 0.07
CA SER A 158 3.79 15.11 -0.44
C SER A 158 3.57 16.62 -0.32
N CYS A 159 3.61 17.32 -1.46
CA CYS A 159 3.50 18.77 -1.54
C CYS A 159 2.03 19.28 -1.57
N CYS A 160 1.04 18.39 -1.43
CA CYS A 160 -0.38 18.71 -1.51
C CYS A 160 -1.00 18.78 -0.10
N GLY A 161 -0.64 19.82 0.65
CA GLY A 161 -1.54 20.39 1.64
C GLY A 161 -2.42 21.41 0.91
N SER A 162 -3.74 21.30 1.10
CA SER A 162 -4.80 22.19 0.56
C SER A 162 -4.31 23.50 -0.07
N GLY A 163 -4.34 23.60 -1.41
CA GLY A 163 -4.21 24.87 -2.14
C GLY A 163 -2.80 25.36 -2.50
N ALA A 164 -1.73 24.63 -2.17
CA ALA A 164 -0.36 25.11 -2.38
C ALA A 164 0.17 25.06 -3.84
N CYS A 165 -0.57 24.49 -4.80
CA CYS A 165 -0.17 24.52 -6.21
C CYS A 165 -0.40 25.88 -6.91
N ASP A 166 -1.06 26.85 -6.24
CA ASP A 166 -1.41 28.14 -6.85
C ASP A 166 -0.72 29.38 -6.26
N THR A 167 0.12 29.27 -5.23
CA THR A 167 0.85 30.45 -4.74
C THR A 167 2.19 30.61 -5.43
N SER A 168 2.16 30.75 -6.76
CA SER A 168 3.18 31.58 -7.41
C SER A 168 2.94 32.99 -6.89
N ARG A 169 3.80 33.44 -5.96
CA ARG A 169 3.86 34.83 -5.51
C ARG A 169 3.71 35.75 -6.72
N ALA A 170 2.57 36.43 -6.79
CA ALA A 170 2.54 37.80 -7.25
C ALA A 170 3.39 38.60 -6.26
N THR A 171 4.69 38.72 -6.52
CA THR A 171 5.54 39.73 -5.87
C THR A 171 6.71 40.04 -6.81
N THR A 172 6.94 41.34 -7.01
CA THR A 172 7.89 42.04 -7.91
C THR A 172 7.32 42.28 -9.31
N MET A 173 6.99 43.50 -9.75
CA MET A 173 7.17 44.88 -9.25
C MET A 173 5.89 45.68 -9.45
#